data_AF-A0A166MVV4-F1
#
_entry.id   AF-A0A166MVV4-F1
#
_cell.length_a   1.000
_cell.length_b   1.000
_cell.length_c   1.000
_cell.angle_alpha   90.00
_cell.angle_beta   90.00
_cell.angle_gamma   90.00
#
_symmetry.space_group_name_H-M   'P 1'
#
loop_
_entity.id
_entity.type
_entity.pdbx_description
1 polymer ?
#
loop_
_entity_poly.entity_id
_entity_poly.type
_entity_poly.pdbx_seq_one_letter_code
_entity_poly.pdbx_strand_id
1 'polypeptide(L)'
;KAAALLVVSAPLAHAASYNLLRYNAGKTFFDAFQYFGTYDTANNSPTPDFLNSGDDFLANRSYAMSAGLTTVNDKGNAIIKVDDTTALCKTNWNRRKSEKSDA
;
A
#
# COMPACT_ATOMS: atom_id res chain seq x y z
N LYS A 1 63.87 22.74 -23.08
CA LYS A 1 62.41 22.95 -23.32
C LYS A 1 61.71 21.74 -22.73
N ALA A 2 61.00 21.89 -21.61
CA ALA A 2 60.31 20.79 -20.94
C ALA A 2 58.84 20.79 -21.36
N ALA A 3 58.34 19.65 -21.83
CA ALA A 3 56.93 19.46 -22.16
C ALA A 3 56.18 19.05 -20.90
N ALA A 4 55.15 19.81 -20.52
CA ALA A 4 54.25 19.46 -19.42
C ALA A 4 53.22 18.43 -19.91
N LEU A 5 53.18 17.27 -19.26
CA LEU A 5 52.19 16.24 -19.52
C LEU A 5 50.90 16.59 -18.75
N LEU A 6 49.83 16.90 -19.49
CA LEU A 6 48.50 17.12 -18.92
C LEU A 6 47.87 15.76 -18.63
N VAL A 7 47.80 15.38 -17.35
CA VAL A 7 47.02 14.21 -16.90
C VAL A 7 45.56 14.61 -16.83
N VAL A 8 44.77 14.19 -17.82
CA VAL A 8 43.31 14.32 -17.78
C VAL A 8 42.77 13.27 -16.80
N SER A 9 42.36 13.70 -15.61
CA SER A 9 41.59 12.87 -14.69
C SER A 9 40.18 12.72 -15.26
N ALA A 10 39.94 11.63 -16.01
CA ALA A 10 38.60 11.25 -16.39
C ALA A 10 37.78 10.98 -15.12
N PRO A 11 36.55 11.54 -14.98
CA PRO A 11 35.69 11.18 -13.88
C PRO A 11 35.36 9.70 -13.99
N LEU A 12 35.78 8.92 -12.99
CA LEU A 12 35.30 7.56 -12.77
C LEU A 12 33.81 7.69 -12.44
N ALA A 13 32.96 7.66 -13.47
CA ALA A 13 31.55 7.44 -13.31
C ALA A 13 31.41 6.07 -12.62
N HIS A 14 31.11 6.08 -11.33
CA HIS A 14 30.78 4.87 -10.60
C HIS A 14 29.48 4.33 -11.21
N ALA A 15 29.61 3.39 -12.16
CA ALA A 15 28.50 2.62 -12.66
C ALA A 15 28.01 1.73 -11.51
N ALA A 16 27.10 2.25 -10.70
CA ALA A 16 26.42 1.47 -9.68
C ALA A 16 25.59 0.39 -10.40
N SER A 17 25.98 -0.86 -10.24
CA SER A 17 25.16 -2.00 -10.65
C SER A 17 24.21 -2.35 -9.52
N TYR A 18 22.92 -2.45 -9.82
CA TYR A 18 21.90 -2.85 -8.86
C TYR A 18 21.57 -4.31 -9.10
N ASN A 19 21.59 -5.10 -8.02
CA ASN A 19 21.09 -6.46 -8.03
C ASN A 19 19.65 -6.47 -7.53
N LEU A 20 18.78 -7.23 -8.20
CA LEU A 20 17.42 -7.45 -7.72
C LEU A 20 17.45 -8.27 -6.45
N LEU A 21 17.07 -7.68 -5.31
CA LEU A 21 17.08 -8.36 -4.02
C LEU A 21 15.82 -9.22 -3.78
N ARG A 22 14.67 -8.80 -4.29
CA ARG A 22 13.39 -9.50 -4.14
C ARG A 22 12.51 -9.28 -5.36
N TYR A 23 11.79 -10.32 -5.74
CA TYR A 23 10.80 -10.29 -6.81
C TYR A 23 9.48 -10.85 -6.28
N ASN A 24 8.49 -9.98 -6.08
CA ASN A 24 7.16 -10.36 -5.64
C ASN A 24 6.19 -10.07 -6.80
N ALA A 25 5.67 -11.11 -7.44
CA ALA A 25 4.79 -11.01 -8.59
C ALA A 25 3.90 -12.24 -8.74
N GLY A 26 2.89 -12.16 -9.60
CA GLY A 26 2.02 -13.28 -9.93
C GLY A 26 1.08 -13.66 -8.78
N LYS A 27 0.58 -14.91 -8.81
CA LYS A 27 -0.48 -15.38 -7.91
C LYS A 27 -0.11 -15.31 -6.42
N THR A 28 1.18 -15.35 -6.10
CA THR A 28 1.71 -15.31 -4.73
C THR A 28 2.15 -13.90 -4.31
N PHE A 29 1.82 -12.85 -5.07
CA PHE A 29 2.24 -11.48 -4.77
C PHE A 29 1.95 -11.09 -3.31
N PHE A 30 0.74 -11.38 -2.83
CA PHE A 30 0.33 -11.02 -1.47
C PHE A 30 0.94 -11.88 -0.37
N ASP A 31 1.64 -12.99 -0.68
CA ASP A 31 2.28 -13.84 0.35
C ASP A 31 3.47 -13.15 1.00
N ALA A 32 4.06 -12.17 0.32
CA ALA A 32 5.15 -11.35 0.83
C ALA A 32 4.68 -10.18 1.73
N PHE A 33 3.37 -9.98 1.90
CA PHE A 33 2.80 -8.84 2.61
C PHE A 33 1.95 -9.26 3.82
N GLN A 34 2.05 -8.47 4.88
CA GLN A 34 1.21 -8.59 6.06
C GLN A 34 -0.02 -7.69 5.93
N TYR A 35 -1.13 -8.15 6.49
CA TYR A 35 -2.37 -7.39 6.60
C TYR A 35 -2.51 -6.94 8.05
N PHE A 36 -2.48 -5.63 8.29
CA PHE A 36 -2.51 -5.07 9.64
C PHE A 36 -3.93 -4.89 10.20
N GLY A 37 -4.94 -5.12 9.36
CA GLY A 37 -6.33 -5.02 9.77
C GLY A 37 -6.72 -6.06 10.81
N THR A 38 -7.49 -5.62 11.80
CA THR A 38 -8.18 -6.48 12.75
C THR A 38 -9.63 -6.73 12.30
N TYR A 39 -10.22 -7.82 12.78
CA TYR A 39 -11.53 -8.28 12.34
C TYR A 39 -12.41 -8.63 13.53
N ASP A 40 -13.60 -8.04 13.56
CA ASP A 40 -14.62 -8.34 14.54
C ASP A 40 -15.46 -9.51 14.02
N THR A 41 -15.27 -10.69 14.62
CA THR A 41 -16.01 -11.90 14.28
C THR A 41 -17.48 -11.86 14.70
N ALA A 42 -17.83 -11.04 15.71
CA ALA A 42 -19.21 -10.93 16.16
C ALA A 42 -20.05 -10.09 15.19
N ASN A 43 -19.46 -9.07 14.58
CA ASN A 43 -20.12 -8.19 13.61
C ASN A 43 -19.73 -8.46 12.15
N ASN A 44 -18.92 -9.50 11.91
CA ASN A 44 -18.45 -9.92 10.59
C ASN A 44 -17.84 -8.77 9.76
N SER A 45 -17.09 -7.87 10.42
CA SER A 45 -16.60 -6.62 9.82
C SER A 45 -15.14 -6.34 10.20
N PRO A 46 -14.35 -5.70 9.32
CA PRO A 46 -13.13 -5.01 9.74
C PRO A 46 -13.41 -4.03 10.87
N THR A 47 -12.42 -3.75 11.70
CA THR A 47 -12.50 -2.75 12.78
C THR A 47 -11.83 -1.43 12.36
N PRO A 48 -12.15 -0.31 13.01
CA PRO A 48 -11.50 0.96 12.75
C PRO A 48 -9.97 0.89 12.95
N ASP A 49 -9.24 1.66 12.17
CA ASP A 49 -7.83 1.94 12.44
C ASP A 49 -7.73 2.94 13.60
N PHE A 50 -7.25 2.48 14.76
CA PHE A 50 -7.05 3.33 15.94
C PHE A 50 -5.66 3.98 15.99
N LEU A 51 -4.75 3.65 15.05
CA LEU A 51 -3.39 4.19 15.01
C LEU A 51 -3.31 5.51 14.24
N ASN A 52 -4.34 5.83 13.46
CA ASN A 52 -4.42 7.04 12.67
C ASN A 52 -5.71 7.81 12.97
N SER A 53 -5.72 9.12 12.69
CA SER A 53 -6.91 9.96 12.83
C SER A 53 -7.88 9.84 11.65
N GLY A 54 -7.75 8.77 10.86
CA GLY A 54 -8.59 8.50 9.70
C GLY A 54 -9.93 7.87 10.08
N ASP A 55 -10.90 7.98 9.18
CA ASP A 55 -12.16 7.20 9.23
C ASP A 55 -12.03 6.01 8.29
N ASP A 56 -11.00 5.21 8.54
CA ASP A 56 -10.62 4.05 7.75
C ASP A 56 -10.64 2.76 8.57
N PHE A 57 -10.97 1.68 7.88
CA PHE A 57 -11.10 0.35 8.45
C PHE A 57 -10.14 -0.55 7.67
N LEU A 58 -9.12 -1.05 8.36
CA LEU A 58 -8.15 -1.94 7.73
C LEU A 58 -8.68 -3.37 7.75
N ALA A 59 -8.78 -3.99 6.57
CA ALA A 59 -9.18 -5.38 6.43
C ALA A 59 -8.04 -6.34 6.80
N ASN A 60 -8.36 -7.41 7.52
CA ASN A 60 -7.46 -8.55 7.65
C ASN A 60 -7.36 -9.32 6.32
N ARG A 61 -6.39 -10.23 6.21
CA ARG A 61 -6.17 -11.00 4.96
C ARG A 61 -7.40 -11.80 4.53
N SER A 62 -8.02 -12.51 5.47
CA SER A 62 -9.16 -13.39 5.17
C SER A 62 -10.33 -12.60 4.58
N TYR A 63 -10.69 -11.48 5.20
CA TYR A 63 -11.76 -10.61 4.74
C TYR A 63 -11.40 -9.92 3.42
N ALA A 64 -10.17 -9.39 3.29
CA ALA A 64 -9.75 -8.73 2.06
C ALA A 64 -9.80 -9.66 0.84
N MET A 65 -9.43 -10.93 1.02
CA MET A 65 -9.52 -11.93 -0.04
C MET A 65 -10.98 -12.35 -0.32
N SER A 66 -11.80 -12.59 0.72
CA SER A 66 -13.19 -13.02 0.54
C SER A 66 -14.08 -11.92 -0.05
N ALA A 67 -13.85 -10.67 0.31
CA ALA A 67 -14.54 -9.49 -0.22
C ALA A 67 -13.95 -8.99 -1.55
N GLY A 68 -12.88 -9.62 -2.06
CA GLY A 68 -12.24 -9.23 -3.31
C GLY A 68 -11.51 -7.88 -3.27
N LEU A 69 -11.19 -7.38 -2.07
CA LEU A 69 -10.39 -6.18 -1.88
C LEU A 69 -8.92 -6.39 -2.27
N THR A 70 -8.43 -7.62 -2.14
CA THR A 70 -7.12 -8.02 -2.66
C THR A 70 -7.24 -9.24 -3.56
N THR A 71 -6.82 -9.09 -4.81
CA THR A 71 -6.87 -10.16 -5.83
C THR A 71 -5.68 -10.07 -6.77
N VAL A 72 -5.35 -11.17 -7.44
CA VAL A 72 -4.44 -11.17 -8.58
C VAL A 72 -5.25 -11.55 -9.81
N ASN A 73 -5.28 -10.68 -10.81
CA ASN A 73 -6.02 -10.97 -12.04
C ASN A 73 -5.28 -11.98 -12.94
N ASP A 74 -5.93 -12.42 -14.01
CA ASP A 74 -5.37 -13.41 -14.93
C ASP A 74 -4.10 -12.93 -15.68
N LYS A 75 -3.86 -11.62 -15.71
CA LYS A 75 -2.64 -11.02 -16.27
C LYS A 75 -1.47 -10.98 -15.26
N GLY A 76 -1.69 -11.44 -14.03
CA GLY A 76 -0.68 -11.43 -12.96
C GLY A 76 -0.56 -10.10 -12.23
N ASN A 77 -1.47 -9.15 -12.45
CA ASN A 77 -1.46 -7.87 -11.75
C ASN A 77 -2.08 -8.03 -10.37
N ALA A 78 -1.38 -7.56 -9.35
CA ALA A 78 -1.96 -7.38 -8.03
C ALA A 78 -2.95 -6.21 -8.04
N ILE A 79 -4.14 -6.44 -7.48
CA ILE A 79 -5.23 -5.48 -7.36
C ILE A 79 -5.48 -5.25 -5.88
N ILE A 80 -5.48 -3.98 -5.47
CA ILE A 80 -5.86 -3.52 -4.13
C ILE A 80 -6.99 -2.52 -4.31
N LYS A 81 -8.13 -2.77 -3.66
CA LYS A 81 -9.32 -1.92 -3.69
C LYS A 81 -9.75 -1.53 -2.28
N VAL A 82 -10.50 -0.44 -2.20
CA VAL A 82 -11.38 -0.13 -1.06
C VAL A 82 -12.76 -0.75 -1.30
N ASP A 83 -13.52 -0.91 -0.23
CA ASP A 83 -14.94 -1.26 -0.34
C ASP A 83 -15.70 -0.08 -0.97
N ASP A 84 -16.34 -0.34 -2.11
CA ASP A 84 -17.13 0.60 -2.90
C ASP A 84 -18.63 0.26 -2.90
N THR A 85 -19.06 -0.68 -2.04
CA THR A 85 -20.41 -1.22 -2.03
C THR A 85 -21.18 -0.89 -0.76
N THR A 86 -20.49 -0.71 0.37
CA THR A 86 -21.13 -0.41 1.64
C THR A 86 -21.42 1.08 1.81
N ALA A 87 -22.66 1.39 2.17
CA ALA A 87 -23.01 2.75 2.56
C ALA A 87 -22.38 3.05 3.91
N LEU A 88 -21.57 4.11 3.98
CA LEU A 88 -21.09 4.64 5.26
C LEU A 88 -22.31 4.98 6.12
N CYS A 89 -22.40 4.40 7.31
CA CYS A 89 -23.53 4.62 8.21
C CYS A 89 -23.85 6.11 8.32
N LYS A 90 -25.14 6.47 8.19
CA LYS A 90 -25.64 7.86 8.10
C LYS A 90 -25.18 8.74 9.28
N THR A 91 -24.93 8.14 10.45
CA THR A 91 -24.41 8.83 11.64
C THR A 91 -22.97 9.32 11.45
N ASN A 92 -22.09 8.51 10.83
CA ASN A 92 -20.72 8.92 10.50
C ASN A 92 -20.69 9.98 9.39
N TRP A 93 -21.66 9.97 8.47
CA TRP A 93 -21.80 11.04 7.48
C TRP A 93 -22.15 12.40 8.11
N ASN A 94 -23.12 12.44 9.03
CA ASN A 94 -23.54 13.69 9.66
C ASN A 94 -22.46 14.28 10.59
N ARG A 95 -21.75 13.43 11.35
CA ARG A 95 -20.57 13.84 12.15
C ARG A 95 -19.48 14.48 11.28
N ARG A 96 -19.23 13.92 10.09
CA ARG A 96 -18.22 14.44 9.15
C ARG A 96 -18.58 15.78 8.53
N LYS A 97 -19.88 16.09 8.38
CA LYS A 97 -20.29 17.43 7.93
C LYS A 97 -20.06 18.49 9.01
N SER A 98 -20.28 18.17 10.29
CA SER A 98 -20.03 19.12 11.37
C SER A 98 -18.54 19.34 11.62
N GLU A 99 -17.73 18.27 11.65
CA GLU A 99 -16.28 18.42 11.87
C GLU A 99 -15.57 19.20 10.74
N LYS A 100 -16.10 19.13 9.50
CA LYS A 100 -15.58 19.93 8.37
C LYS A 100 -16.19 21.33 8.28
N SER A 101 -17.31 21.62 8.95
CA SER A 101 -17.84 22.99 9.02
C SER A 101 -17.16 23.83 10.09
N ASP A 102 -16.48 23.18 11.03
CA ASP A 102 -15.90 23.80 12.22
C ASP A 102 -14.36 24.01 12.11
N ALA A 103 -13.76 23.65 10.95
CA ALA A 103 -12.35 23.81 10.61
C ALA A 103 -12.17 24.81 9.45
#